data_AF-A0A9E0RYY4-F1
#
_entry.id   AF-A0A9E0RYY4-F1
#
_cell.length_a   1.000
_cell.length_b   1.000
_cell.length_c   1.000
_cell.angle_alpha   90.00
_cell.angle_beta   90.00
_cell.angle_gamma   90.00
#
_symmetry.space_group_name_H-M   'P 1'
#
loop_
_entity.id
_entity.type
_entity.pdbx_description
1 polymer ?
#
loop_
_entity_poly.entity_id
_entity_poly.type
_entity_poly.pdbx_seq_one_letter_code
_entity_poly.pdbx_strand_id
1 'polypeptide(L)'
;MTLADWTTCEIPGSDVLSGERIVLEPLDWARHGDGLFAAVAGPDNHALWDYMPIGPFDTQAEFEATFQKVCEALNWRTLVFRRAQDDKIVGMSS
;
A
#
# COMPACT_ATOMS: atom_id res chain seq x y z
N MET A 1 -22.75 4.34 24.85
CA MET A 1 -22.41 2.91 24.69
C MET A 1 -21.42 2.55 25.78
N THR A 2 -21.70 1.48 26.53
CA THR A 2 -20.74 0.96 27.52
C THR A 2 -19.96 -0.20 26.88
N LEU A 3 -18.85 -0.62 27.48
CA LEU A 3 -18.12 -1.81 27.00
C LEU A 3 -18.94 -3.10 27.11
N ALA A 4 -20.05 -3.11 27.87
CA ALA A 4 -20.94 -4.27 27.96
C ALA A 4 -21.66 -4.58 26.64
N ASP A 5 -21.81 -3.58 25.75
CA ASP A 5 -22.48 -3.70 24.45
C ASP A 5 -21.48 -3.69 23.28
N TRP A 6 -20.20 -3.90 23.55
CA TRP A 6 -19.15 -3.85 22.52
C TRP A 6 -19.25 -5.01 21.54
N THR A 7 -19.11 -4.72 20.24
CA THR A 7 -19.04 -5.71 19.16
C THR A 7 -17.82 -5.43 18.27
N THR A 8 -17.41 -6.43 17.48
CA THR A 8 -16.31 -6.27 16.53
C THR A 8 -16.67 -5.26 15.44
N CYS A 9 -15.69 -4.46 15.01
CA CYS A 9 -15.83 -3.67 13.79
C CYS A 9 -15.76 -4.55 12.54
N GLU A 10 -16.29 -4.05 11.44
CA GLU A 10 -16.05 -4.62 10.12
C GLU A 10 -14.57 -4.52 9.75
N ILE A 11 -14.16 -5.45 8.91
CA ILE A 11 -12.79 -5.56 8.42
C ILE A 11 -12.53 -4.42 7.41
N PRO A 12 -11.52 -3.55 7.63
CA PRO A 12 -11.25 -2.43 6.72
C PRO A 12 -10.45 -2.87 5.48
N GLY A 13 -10.34 -1.98 4.49
CA GLY A 13 -9.32 -2.07 3.43
C GLY A 13 -9.76 -2.73 2.12
N SER A 14 -11.03 -3.11 1.97
CA SER A 14 -11.59 -3.60 0.70
C SER A 14 -12.15 -2.49 -0.20
N ASP A 15 -12.38 -1.30 0.35
CA ASP A 15 -13.11 -0.24 -0.33
C ASP A 15 -12.17 0.76 -1.00
N VAL A 16 -12.61 1.27 -2.16
CA VAL A 16 -11.98 2.43 -2.80
C VAL A 16 -12.43 3.69 -2.08
N LEU A 17 -11.49 4.47 -1.56
CA LEU A 17 -11.77 5.72 -0.85
C LEU A 17 -11.41 6.91 -1.74
N SER A 18 -12.42 7.66 -2.18
CA SER A 18 -12.22 8.81 -3.07
C SER A 18 -12.16 10.12 -2.29
N GLY A 19 -11.01 10.80 -2.33
CA GLY A 19 -10.83 12.16 -1.85
C GLY A 19 -10.66 13.17 -2.98
N GLU A 20 -10.54 14.46 -2.64
CA GLU A 20 -10.35 15.54 -3.61
C GLU A 20 -9.06 15.41 -4.44
N ARG A 21 -7.98 14.89 -3.81
CA ARG A 21 -6.63 14.86 -4.41
C ARG A 21 -6.11 13.46 -4.67
N ILE A 22 -6.52 12.50 -3.85
CA ILE A 22 -6.05 11.12 -3.87
C ILE A 22 -7.27 10.20 -3.84
N VAL A 23 -7.20 9.13 -4.62
CA VAL A 23 -8.06 7.96 -4.51
C VAL A 23 -7.22 6.83 -3.94
N LEU A 24 -7.68 6.23 -2.84
CA LEU A 24 -7.08 5.04 -2.23
C LEU A 24 -7.73 3.80 -2.84
N GLU A 25 -6.93 2.92 -3.42
CA GLU A 25 -7.40 1.68 -4.06
C GLU A 25 -6.75 0.47 -3.38
N PRO A 26 -7.48 -0.63 -3.13
CA PRO A 26 -6.85 -1.89 -2.73
C PRO A 26 -5.72 -2.27 -3.70
N LEU A 27 -4.59 -2.73 -3.17
CA LEU A 27 -3.45 -3.11 -3.99
C LEU A 27 -3.82 -4.22 -5.00
N ASP A 28 -3.58 -3.94 -6.27
CA ASP A 28 -3.64 -4.86 -7.40
C ASP A 28 -2.30 -4.76 -8.13
N TRP A 29 -1.51 -5.82 -8.12
CA TRP A 29 -0.16 -5.84 -8.73
C TRP A 29 -0.19 -5.63 -10.23
N ALA A 30 -1.18 -6.17 -10.94
CA ALA A 30 -1.27 -6.05 -12.39
C ALA A 30 -1.56 -4.61 -12.81
N ARG A 31 -2.28 -3.85 -11.97
CA ARG A 31 -2.64 -2.45 -12.24
C ARG A 31 -1.65 -1.46 -11.66
N HIS A 32 -1.11 -1.73 -10.47
CA HIS A 32 -0.34 -0.76 -9.69
C HIS A 32 1.16 -1.02 -9.67
N GLY A 33 1.63 -2.24 -9.99
CA GLY A 33 3.00 -2.70 -9.74
C GLY A 33 4.07 -1.76 -10.27
N ASP A 34 4.01 -1.42 -11.56
CA ASP A 34 5.00 -0.54 -12.22
C ASP A 34 5.04 0.85 -11.59
N GLY A 35 3.86 1.46 -11.43
CA GLY A 35 3.73 2.81 -10.87
C GLY A 35 4.12 2.88 -9.40
N LEU A 36 3.80 1.84 -8.64
CA LEU A 36 4.15 1.74 -7.23
C LEU A 36 5.65 1.54 -7.05
N PHE A 37 6.26 0.63 -7.82
CA PHE A 37 7.71 0.44 -7.79
C PHE A 37 8.44 1.75 -8.12
N ALA A 38 8.02 2.46 -9.16
CA ALA A 38 8.61 3.75 -9.51
C ALA A 38 8.43 4.83 -8.42
N ALA A 39 7.35 4.76 -7.64
CA ALA A 39 7.05 5.74 -6.60
C ALA A 39 7.79 5.48 -5.28
N VAL A 40 8.06 4.22 -4.94
CA VAL A 40 8.56 3.87 -3.60
C VAL A 40 9.79 2.96 -3.57
N ALA A 41 10.27 2.44 -4.69
CA ALA A 41 11.37 1.48 -4.74
C ALA A 41 12.41 1.85 -5.81
N GLY A 42 13.49 1.07 -5.89
CA GLY A 42 14.66 1.38 -6.71
C GLY A 42 15.68 2.28 -5.98
N PRO A 43 16.90 2.42 -6.54
CA PRO A 43 18.03 3.06 -5.86
C PRO A 43 17.77 4.47 -5.35
N ASP A 44 17.02 5.26 -6.12
CA ASP A 44 16.68 6.66 -5.77
C ASP A 44 15.73 6.75 -4.55
N ASN A 45 15.04 5.66 -4.21
CA ASN A 45 14.05 5.60 -3.15
C ASN A 45 14.53 4.82 -1.91
N HIS A 46 15.79 4.38 -1.85
CA HIS A 46 16.31 3.57 -0.73
C HIS A 46 16.09 4.24 0.63
N ALA A 47 16.30 5.56 0.71
CA ALA A 47 16.12 6.32 1.95
C ALA A 47 14.68 6.30 2.49
N LEU A 48 13.66 5.99 1.67
CA LEU A 48 12.29 5.80 2.15
C LEU A 48 12.16 4.60 3.09
N TRP A 49 13.08 3.64 2.99
CA TRP A 49 13.04 2.38 3.73
C TRP A 49 13.99 2.32 4.92
N ASP A 50 14.81 3.34 5.17
CA ASP A 50 15.83 3.36 6.26
C ASP A 50 15.25 3.05 7.66
N TYR A 51 13.96 3.31 7.85
CA TYR A 51 13.24 3.08 9.11
C TYR A 51 12.13 2.04 9.00
N MET A 52 12.03 1.34 7.88
CA MET A 52 11.04 0.30 7.65
C MET A 52 11.62 -1.08 7.96
N PRO A 53 10.81 -2.05 8.42
CA PRO A 53 11.28 -3.40 8.75
C PRO A 53 11.57 -4.27 7.50
N ILE A 54 11.33 -3.73 6.31
CA ILE A 54 11.52 -4.36 5.01
C ILE A 54 12.15 -3.36 4.04
N GLY A 55 12.71 -3.86 2.95
CA GLY A 55 13.43 -3.05 1.98
C GLY A 55 14.87 -2.74 2.42
N PRO A 56 15.59 -1.86 1.69
CA PRO A 56 15.17 -1.27 0.41
C PRO A 56 15.04 -2.33 -0.70
N PHE A 57 14.54 -1.93 -1.87
CA PHE A 57 14.28 -2.86 -2.99
C PHE A 57 14.95 -2.36 -4.26
N ASP A 58 15.81 -3.19 -4.85
CA ASP A 58 16.52 -2.84 -6.09
C ASP A 58 15.71 -3.19 -7.34
N THR A 59 14.83 -4.19 -7.25
CA THR A 59 14.08 -4.72 -8.41
C THR A 59 12.60 -4.86 -8.13
N GLN A 60 11.79 -4.72 -9.18
CA GLN A 60 10.34 -4.87 -9.09
C GLN A 60 9.93 -6.26 -8.62
N ALA A 61 10.62 -7.31 -9.09
CA ALA A 61 10.33 -8.68 -8.68
C ALA A 61 10.57 -8.91 -7.18
N GLU A 62 11.66 -8.35 -6.62
CA GLU A 62 11.95 -8.42 -5.19
C GLU A 62 10.92 -7.67 -4.35
N PHE A 63 10.56 -6.45 -4.80
CA PHE A 63 9.55 -5.62 -4.16
C PHE A 63 8.19 -6.32 -4.09
N GLU A 64 7.71 -6.82 -5.23
CA GLU A 64 6.43 -7.53 -5.33
C GLU A 64 6.41 -8.80 -4.48
N ALA A 65 7.42 -9.66 -4.62
CA ALA A 65 7.50 -10.91 -3.88
C ALA A 65 7.58 -10.68 -2.36
N THR A 66 8.26 -9.63 -1.91
CA THR A 66 8.35 -9.29 -0.49
C THR A 66 7.02 -8.77 0.04
N PHE A 67 6.37 -7.84 -0.66
CA PHE A 67 5.08 -7.32 -0.23
C PHE A 67 3.99 -8.39 -0.21
N GLN A 68 3.94 -9.29 -1.20
CA GLN A 68 2.99 -10.40 -1.19
C GLN A 68 3.14 -11.26 0.08
N LYS A 69 4.38 -11.62 0.44
CA LYS A 69 4.67 -12.39 1.67
C LYS A 69 4.28 -11.63 2.93
N VAL A 70 4.60 -10.34 3.00
CA VAL A 70 4.33 -9.53 4.20
C VAL A 70 2.83 -9.27 4.36
N CYS A 71 2.11 -9.04 3.26
CA CYS A 71 0.65 -8.91 3.29
C CYS A 71 -0.03 -10.16 3.82
N GLU A 72 0.42 -11.34 3.37
CA GLU A 72 -0.11 -12.61 3.85
C GLU A 72 0.27 -12.86 5.32
N ALA A 73 1.54 -12.68 5.69
CA ALA A 73 2.03 -13.02 7.02
C ALA A 73 1.52 -12.07 8.12
N LEU A 74 1.35 -10.78 7.81
CA LEU A 74 0.99 -9.74 8.78
C LEU A 74 -0.45 -9.23 8.61
N ASN A 75 -1.22 -9.83 7.70
CA ASN A 75 -2.57 -9.37 7.34
C ASN A 75 -2.62 -7.90 6.93
N TRP A 76 -1.56 -7.39 6.26
CA TRP A 76 -1.59 -6.04 5.72
C TRP A 76 -2.62 -5.96 4.59
N ARG A 77 -3.43 -4.90 4.62
CA ARG A 77 -4.39 -4.59 3.57
C ARG A 77 -3.97 -3.28 2.92
N THR A 78 -2.92 -3.38 2.11
CA THR A 78 -2.28 -2.24 1.49
C THR A 78 -3.26 -1.49 0.58
N LEU A 79 -3.39 -0.19 0.80
CA LEU A 79 -4.05 0.74 -0.09
C LEU A 79 -2.99 1.52 -0.87
N VAL A 80 -3.19 1.63 -2.17
CA VAL A 80 -2.34 2.36 -3.11
C VAL A 80 -2.91 3.76 -3.32
N PHE A 81 -2.03 4.76 -3.35
CA PHE A 81 -2.40 6.15 -3.54
C PHE A 81 -2.36 6.49 -5.03
N ARG A 82 -3.53 6.66 -5.64
CA ARG A 82 -3.66 7.18 -7.01
C ARG A 82 -4.03 8.65 -6.96
N ARG A 83 -3.27 9.50 -7.65
CA ARG A 83 -3.54 10.93 -7.74
C ARG A 83 -4.74 11.19 -8.64
N ALA A 84 -5.72 11.95 -8.15
CA ALA A 84 -6.97 12.18 -8.88
C ALA A 84 -6.80 13.05 -10.15
N GLN A 85 -5.73 13.84 -10.23
CA GLN A 85 -5.49 14.76 -11.34
C GLN A 85 -5.02 14.07 -12.63
N ASP A 86 -4.20 13.03 -12.50
CA ASP A 86 -3.45 12.42 -13.61
C ASP A 86 -3.35 10.89 -13.52
N ASP A 87 -4.10 10.28 -12.60
CA ASP A 87 -4.10 8.84 -12.31
C ASP A 87 -2.75 8.26 -11.93
N LYS A 88 -1.76 9.10 -11.59
CA LYS A 88 -0.43 8.64 -11.23
C LYS A 88 -0.44 7.93 -9.88
N ILE A 89 0.21 6.77 -9.81
CA ILE A 89 0.51 6.10 -8.54
C ILE A 89 1.64 6.83 -7.83
N VAL A 90 1.44 7.19 -6.56
CA VAL A 90 2.35 8.08 -5.81
C VAL A 90 2.78 7.56 -4.45
N GLY A 91 2.31 6.38 -4.04
CA GLY A 91 2.65 5.79 -2.75
C GLY A 91 1.62 4.76 -2.30
N MET A 92 1.72 4.37 -1.03
CA MET A 92 0.82 3.40 -0.39
C MET A 92 0.87 3.49 1.13
N SER A 93 -0.07 2.84 1.80
CA SER A 93 -0.03 2.53 3.24
C SER A 93 -0.70 1.19 3.54
N SER A 94 -0.38 0.59 4.67
CA SER A 94 -0.99 -0.67 5.17
C SER A 94 -1.47 -0.52 6.61
#